data_AF-G4XWW8-F1
#
_entry.id   AF-G4XWW8-F1
#
_cell.length_a   1.000
_cell.length_b   1.000
_cell.length_c   1.000
_cell.angle_alpha   90.00
_cell.angle_beta   90.00
_cell.angle_gamma   90.00
#
_symmetry.space_group_name_H-M   'P 1'
#
loop_
_entity.id
_entity.type
_entity.pdbx_description
1 polymer ?
#
loop_
_entity_poly.entity_id
_entity_poly.type
_entity_poly.pdbx_seq_one_letter_code
_entity_poly.pdbx_strand_id
1 'polypeptide(L)'
;MKRIIILFLVAGLIHRGNAQAAPTCADVADKLNEVRSNVARAQPGYGALVGSQQMFALECDPLLEQAAIMLVALCRDPGLPLLAGSSFNMYQALQGQTPLQADALIEAAIEDWRKKAVFNPLPADAIYSNQNLESFANMIYYKSTKVGCAYNNCPALTPYPAGQAVVCVFDNKPALNSELYPPAAAGVVTGCTADTSCAAITGATCVTTAGPDQGLCNAAGAAFPTDTTPAATTTGATTAGPTTAGTTTAAATTTTAAPTTTESGPMTQTIRDRVLEIHNNRRQLLATGQVVNGRTGQNCGTGMNIYQMKYDRALEVLAQNYADQCPTNANGSAVATRPDNGENVKIIPSNTIPYYDAVISASQSWWDEIAVNGVNHKMRFTDFLQTKPLAPIRWTQMAWATTYRLGCGVQRCGSNTVVVCRYAPRGNIVDQYIYKVGAPCGDCMSSCISGSLCTPPLRSLS
;
A
#
# COMPACT_ATOMS: atom_id res chain seq x y z
N MET A 1 35.64 19.40 9.83
CA MET A 1 35.61 19.13 11.29
C MET A 1 34.26 19.41 11.97
N LYS A 2 33.49 20.45 11.60
CA LYS A 2 32.16 20.71 12.22
C LYS A 2 31.03 19.73 11.86
N ARG A 3 31.17 18.89 10.83
CA ARG A 3 30.15 17.88 10.42
C ARG A 3 30.25 16.55 11.19
N ILE A 4 31.37 16.26 11.84
CA ILE A 4 31.59 15.01 12.61
C ILE A 4 30.98 15.11 14.03
N ILE A 5 30.77 16.33 14.53
CA ILE A 5 30.27 16.57 15.90
C ILE A 5 28.75 16.34 16.01
N ILE A 6 27.99 16.45 14.92
CA ILE A 6 26.55 16.14 14.90
C ILE A 6 26.30 14.62 14.98
N LEU A 7 27.27 13.79 14.55
CA LEU A 7 27.18 12.33 14.61
C LEU A 7 27.16 11.79 16.05
N PHE A 8 27.80 12.50 16.99
CA PHE A 8 27.86 12.07 18.41
C PHE A 8 26.69 12.57 19.26
N LEU A 9 25.96 13.61 18.82
CA LEU A 9 24.82 14.15 19.57
C LEU A 9 23.51 13.39 19.32
N VAL A 10 23.40 12.62 18.24
CA VAL A 10 22.23 11.74 17.97
C VAL A 10 22.34 10.40 18.71
N ALA A 11 23.54 10.01 19.17
CA ALA A 11 23.74 8.79 19.96
C ALA A 11 23.11 8.84 21.37
N GLY A 12 22.72 10.03 21.86
CA GLY A 12 22.20 10.24 23.21
C GLY A 12 20.71 9.95 23.43
N LEU A 13 19.94 9.66 22.37
CA LEU A 13 18.51 9.34 22.46
C LEU A 13 18.12 8.05 21.73
N ILE A 14 19.07 7.13 21.54
CA ILE A 14 18.75 5.77 21.12
C ILE A 14 18.16 5.06 22.34
N HIS A 15 16.83 5.10 22.46
CA HIS A 15 16.13 4.13 23.30
C HIS A 15 16.61 2.74 22.88
N ARG A 16 17.03 1.93 23.86
CA ARG A 16 17.57 0.58 23.68
C ARG A 16 16.58 -0.34 22.96
N GLY A 17 16.49 -0.22 21.64
CA GLY A 17 15.88 -1.19 20.74
C GLY A 17 16.98 -2.08 20.21
N ASN A 18 16.74 -3.39 20.17
CA ASN A 18 17.64 -4.37 19.57
C ASN A 18 17.50 -4.29 18.04
N ALA A 19 17.85 -3.14 17.44
CA ALA A 19 17.92 -3.00 15.98
C ALA A 19 18.99 -3.97 15.47
N GLN A 20 18.60 -4.81 14.53
CA GLN A 20 19.39 -5.93 14.07
C GLN A 20 19.41 -5.93 12.54
N ALA A 21 20.56 -6.30 11.97
CA ALA A 21 20.65 -6.69 10.58
C ALA A 21 19.64 -7.81 10.28
N ALA A 22 19.20 -7.90 9.02
CA ALA A 22 18.43 -9.05 8.59
C ALA A 22 19.24 -10.36 8.78
N PRO A 23 18.59 -11.52 9.02
CA PRO A 23 19.26 -12.78 9.33
C PRO A 23 20.34 -13.16 8.32
N THR A 24 20.07 -12.97 7.03
CA THR A 24 21.10 -12.76 6.02
C THR A 24 20.65 -11.71 5.01
N CYS A 25 21.51 -10.75 4.69
CA CYS A 25 21.22 -9.72 3.70
C CYS A 25 21.11 -10.29 2.26
N ALA A 26 21.79 -11.42 1.99
CA ALA A 26 21.66 -12.14 0.73
C ALA A 26 20.25 -12.75 0.55
N ASP A 27 19.69 -13.40 1.57
CA ASP A 27 18.34 -13.98 1.47
C ASP A 27 17.27 -12.90 1.27
N VAL A 28 17.47 -11.70 1.84
CA VAL A 28 16.57 -10.57 1.61
C VAL A 28 16.70 -10.03 0.19
N ALA A 29 17.93 -9.93 -0.33
CA ALA A 29 18.16 -9.57 -1.72
C ALA A 29 17.49 -10.60 -2.67
N ASP A 30 17.57 -11.89 -2.38
CA ASP A 30 16.91 -12.95 -3.14
C ASP A 30 15.38 -12.81 -3.12
N LYS A 31 14.76 -12.55 -1.96
CA LYS A 31 13.31 -12.30 -1.88
C LYS A 31 12.87 -11.07 -2.69
N LEU A 32 13.68 -10.00 -2.69
CA LEU A 32 13.42 -8.81 -3.49
C LEU A 32 13.68 -9.07 -4.98
N ASN A 33 14.68 -9.87 -5.31
CA ASN A 33 14.97 -10.30 -6.68
C ASN A 33 13.85 -11.18 -7.24
N GLU A 34 13.21 -12.02 -6.43
CA GLU A 34 12.03 -12.78 -6.85
C GLU A 34 10.89 -11.84 -7.28
N VAL A 35 10.65 -10.76 -6.53
CA VAL A 35 9.71 -9.70 -6.93
C VAL A 35 10.12 -9.08 -8.27
N ARG A 36 11.39 -8.70 -8.43
CA ARG A 36 11.89 -8.07 -9.67
C ARG A 36 11.84 -9.02 -10.86
N SER A 37 12.18 -10.30 -10.68
CA SER A 37 12.11 -11.35 -11.70
C SER A 37 10.69 -11.56 -12.17
N ASN A 38 9.74 -11.63 -11.22
CA ASN A 38 8.33 -11.77 -11.54
C ASN A 38 7.81 -10.56 -12.32
N VAL A 39 8.23 -9.34 -11.99
CA VAL A 39 7.90 -8.13 -12.76
C VAL A 39 8.52 -8.17 -14.15
N ALA A 40 9.81 -8.46 -14.26
CA ALA A 40 10.53 -8.57 -15.53
C ALA A 40 9.86 -9.58 -16.49
N ARG A 41 9.33 -10.67 -15.93
CA ARG A 41 8.64 -11.74 -16.65
C ARG A 41 7.12 -11.58 -16.71
N ALA A 42 6.60 -10.40 -16.39
CA ALA A 42 5.18 -10.08 -16.40
C ALA A 42 4.29 -11.14 -15.72
N GLN A 43 4.77 -11.72 -14.61
CA GLN A 43 4.04 -12.74 -13.88
C GLN A 43 2.78 -12.15 -13.21
N PRO A 44 1.69 -12.92 -13.09
CA PRO A 44 0.49 -12.46 -12.42
C PRO A 44 0.75 -12.15 -10.93
N GLY A 45 -0.11 -11.35 -10.32
CA GLY A 45 -0.04 -11.00 -8.89
C GLY A 45 0.58 -9.64 -8.55
N TYR A 46 1.05 -8.91 -9.57
CA TYR A 46 1.68 -7.59 -9.43
C TYR A 46 0.90 -6.47 -10.13
N GLY A 47 -0.33 -6.75 -10.58
CA GLY A 47 -1.15 -5.85 -11.40
C GLY A 47 -0.99 -6.12 -12.91
N ALA A 48 -1.50 -5.23 -13.76
CA ALA A 48 -1.39 -5.31 -15.22
C ALA A 48 -0.05 -4.75 -15.70
N LEU A 49 1.06 -5.39 -15.31
CA LEU A 49 2.41 -4.94 -15.64
C LEU A 49 2.83 -5.35 -17.04
N VAL A 50 3.68 -4.54 -17.66
CA VAL A 50 4.45 -4.91 -18.85
C VAL A 50 5.81 -5.44 -18.38
N GLY A 51 6.29 -6.53 -18.98
CA GLY A 51 7.59 -7.11 -18.62
C GLY A 51 8.77 -6.18 -18.92
N SER A 52 9.98 -6.62 -18.60
CA SER A 52 11.21 -5.91 -18.94
C SER A 52 12.36 -6.88 -19.14
N GLN A 53 13.19 -6.64 -20.15
CA GLN A 53 14.43 -7.37 -20.36
C GLN A 53 15.65 -6.66 -19.76
N GLN A 54 15.46 -5.48 -19.16
CA GLN A 54 16.53 -4.62 -18.64
C GLN A 54 16.38 -4.36 -17.13
N MET A 55 15.76 -5.31 -16.41
CA MET A 55 15.64 -5.26 -14.96
C MET A 55 16.90 -5.84 -14.32
N PHE A 56 17.55 -5.12 -13.42
CA PHE A 56 18.79 -5.56 -12.77
C PHE A 56 18.53 -6.28 -11.44
N ALA A 57 19.34 -7.27 -11.10
CA ALA A 57 19.33 -7.90 -9.79
C ALA A 57 19.90 -6.94 -8.73
N LEU A 58 19.37 -7.05 -7.51
CA LEU A 58 19.90 -6.38 -6.32
C LEU A 58 20.96 -7.27 -5.68
N GLU A 59 22.08 -6.67 -5.31
CA GLU A 59 23.13 -7.26 -4.50
C GLU A 59 23.07 -6.68 -3.07
N CYS A 60 23.46 -7.49 -2.09
CA CYS A 60 23.58 -6.98 -0.72
C CYS A 60 24.73 -5.96 -0.61
N ASP A 61 24.46 -4.82 0.03
CA ASP A 61 25.46 -3.80 0.33
C ASP A 61 25.54 -3.49 1.84
N PRO A 62 26.69 -3.71 2.50
CA PRO A 62 26.84 -3.48 3.93
C PRO A 62 26.62 -2.03 4.37
N LEU A 63 26.89 -1.04 3.53
CA LEU A 63 26.68 0.37 3.87
C LEU A 63 25.18 0.70 3.92
N LEU A 64 24.41 0.18 2.95
CA LEU A 64 22.95 0.30 2.96
C LEU A 64 22.32 -0.44 4.14
N GLU A 65 22.87 -1.59 4.54
CA GLU A 65 22.41 -2.32 5.73
C GLU A 65 22.63 -1.50 7.00
N GLN A 66 23.79 -0.87 7.16
CA GLN A 66 24.04 0.03 8.29
C GLN A 66 23.11 1.24 8.29
N ALA A 67 22.79 1.79 7.11
CA ALA A 67 21.78 2.83 7.00
C ALA A 67 20.39 2.33 7.43
N ALA A 68 20.01 1.11 7.02
CA ALA A 68 18.76 0.49 7.44
C ALA A 68 18.70 0.29 8.96
N ILE A 69 19.79 -0.17 9.59
CA ILE A 69 19.89 -0.32 11.06
C ILE A 69 19.63 1.01 11.76
N MET A 70 20.27 2.10 11.29
CA MET A 70 20.07 3.43 11.87
C MET A 70 18.63 3.93 11.71
N LEU A 71 18.02 3.71 10.54
CA LEU A 71 16.64 4.14 10.27
C LEU A 71 15.62 3.34 11.09
N VAL A 72 15.77 2.01 11.17
CA VAL A 72 14.83 1.15 11.90
C VAL A 72 14.93 1.32 13.42
N ALA A 73 16.09 1.78 13.92
CA ALA A 73 16.26 2.15 15.32
C ALA A 73 15.35 3.31 15.74
N LEU A 74 14.89 4.14 14.80
CA LEU A 74 13.96 5.25 15.08
C LEU A 74 12.54 4.75 15.38
N CYS A 75 12.19 3.53 14.94
CA CYS A 75 10.86 2.95 15.14
C CYS A 75 9.70 3.81 14.64
N ARG A 76 9.99 4.72 13.70
CA ARG A 76 9.05 5.59 13.00
C ARG A 76 9.67 6.00 11.69
N ASP A 77 8.84 6.36 10.73
CA ASP A 77 9.29 6.89 9.46
C ASP A 77 9.98 8.25 9.67
N PRO A 78 11.27 8.38 9.31
CA PRO A 78 11.98 9.67 9.39
C PRO A 78 11.60 10.64 8.27
N GLY A 79 10.84 10.20 7.26
CA GLY A 79 10.39 10.99 6.11
C GLY A 79 11.47 11.27 5.06
N LEU A 80 12.74 10.93 5.32
CA LEU A 80 13.87 11.17 4.43
C LEU A 80 14.93 10.04 4.55
N PRO A 81 15.55 9.65 3.42
CA PRO A 81 16.65 8.67 3.43
C PRO A 81 17.90 9.27 4.10
N LEU A 82 18.70 8.40 4.73
CA LEU A 82 19.95 8.81 5.38
C LEU A 82 21.06 9.14 4.36
N LEU A 83 21.04 8.47 3.19
CA LEU A 83 22.05 8.59 2.15
C LEU A 83 21.47 9.38 0.97
N ALA A 84 22.26 10.32 0.43
CA ALA A 84 21.84 11.12 -0.71
C ALA A 84 21.71 10.24 -1.97
N GLY A 85 20.62 10.40 -2.71
CA GLY A 85 20.33 9.61 -3.91
C GLY A 85 19.70 8.24 -3.63
N SER A 86 19.69 7.78 -2.38
CA SER A 86 19.11 6.51 -1.99
C SER A 86 17.60 6.62 -1.75
N SER A 87 16.90 5.49 -1.76
CA SER A 87 15.51 5.39 -1.29
C SER A 87 15.41 4.39 -0.14
N PHE A 88 14.29 4.38 0.57
CA PHE A 88 14.03 3.35 1.56
C PHE A 88 12.54 3.03 1.63
N ASN A 89 12.24 1.81 2.07
CA ASN A 89 10.91 1.42 2.49
C ASN A 89 10.91 1.14 3.98
N MET A 90 9.82 1.50 4.67
CA MET A 90 9.57 1.09 6.04
C MET A 90 8.26 0.29 6.11
N TYR A 91 8.25 -0.73 6.95
CA TYR A 91 7.05 -1.47 7.35
C TYR A 91 6.97 -1.48 8.87
N GLN A 92 5.77 -1.31 9.41
CA GLN A 92 5.51 -1.38 10.84
C GLN A 92 4.37 -2.36 11.12
N ALA A 93 4.65 -3.38 11.92
CA ALA A 93 3.67 -4.30 12.45
C ALA A 93 3.38 -3.97 13.91
N LEU A 94 2.11 -3.89 14.29
CA LEU A 94 1.71 -3.82 15.69
C LEU A 94 2.06 -5.15 16.38
N GLN A 95 2.53 -5.12 17.63
CA GLN A 95 2.84 -6.36 18.33
C GLN A 95 1.56 -7.17 18.62
N GLY A 96 1.55 -8.42 18.14
CA GLY A 96 0.66 -9.47 18.63
C GLY A 96 1.13 -10.03 19.98
N GLN A 97 0.52 -11.13 20.45
CA GLN A 97 0.97 -11.80 21.69
C GLN A 97 2.37 -12.43 21.56
N THR A 98 2.81 -12.74 20.34
CA THR A 98 4.13 -13.29 20.01
C THR A 98 4.74 -12.49 18.86
N PRO A 99 5.94 -11.91 19.01
CA PRO A 99 6.66 -11.26 17.92
C PRO A 99 6.94 -12.24 16.78
N LEU A 100 6.86 -11.76 15.54
CA LEU A 100 7.29 -12.52 14.36
C LEU A 100 8.81 -12.72 14.41
N GLN A 101 9.25 -13.88 13.93
CA GLN A 101 10.66 -14.10 13.60
C GLN A 101 11.07 -13.18 12.45
N ALA A 102 12.37 -12.87 12.38
CA ALA A 102 12.90 -11.89 11.45
C ALA A 102 12.55 -12.18 9.99
N ASP A 103 12.67 -13.43 9.54
CA ASP A 103 12.36 -13.81 8.15
C ASP A 103 10.88 -13.58 7.80
N ALA A 104 9.97 -14.04 8.66
CA ALA A 104 8.53 -13.85 8.49
C ALA A 104 8.12 -12.37 8.53
N LEU A 105 8.82 -11.57 9.35
CA LEU A 105 8.59 -10.13 9.44
C LEU A 105 9.03 -9.40 8.16
N ILE A 106 10.18 -9.78 7.60
CA ILE A 106 10.69 -9.22 6.34
C ILE A 106 9.80 -9.64 5.17
N GLU A 107 9.35 -10.89 5.11
CA GLU A 107 8.38 -11.35 4.11
C GLU A 107 7.08 -10.57 4.17
N ALA A 108 6.55 -10.33 5.37
CA ALA A 108 5.35 -9.51 5.54
C ALA A 108 5.56 -8.06 5.05
N ALA A 109 6.75 -7.49 5.27
CA ALA A 109 7.11 -6.16 4.79
C ALA A 109 7.15 -6.11 3.25
N ILE A 110 7.88 -7.04 2.62
CA ILE A 110 7.98 -7.14 1.16
C ILE A 110 6.59 -7.33 0.55
N GLU A 111 5.74 -8.16 1.15
CA GLU A 111 4.38 -8.38 0.66
C GLU A 111 3.48 -7.14 0.80
N ASP A 112 3.60 -6.35 1.87
CA ASP A 112 2.86 -5.07 1.98
C ASP A 112 3.28 -4.08 0.89
N TRP A 113 4.58 -3.98 0.64
CA TRP A 113 5.13 -3.12 -0.41
C TRP A 113 4.73 -3.62 -1.80
N ARG A 114 4.74 -4.94 -2.03
CA ARG A 114 4.34 -5.58 -3.30
C ARG A 114 2.88 -5.29 -3.61
N LYS A 115 2.01 -5.44 -2.61
CA LYS A 115 0.56 -5.25 -2.77
C LYS A 115 0.19 -3.85 -3.26
N LYS A 116 1.03 -2.82 -3.07
CA LYS A 116 0.74 -1.48 -3.62
C LYS A 116 0.56 -1.50 -5.14
N ALA A 117 1.24 -2.38 -5.87
CA ALA A 117 1.11 -2.54 -7.33
C ALA A 117 -0.22 -3.16 -7.78
N VAL A 118 -0.79 -4.03 -6.96
CA VAL A 118 -2.13 -4.61 -7.18
C VAL A 118 -3.19 -3.52 -7.04
N PHE A 119 -2.96 -2.59 -6.11
CA PHE A 119 -3.86 -1.52 -5.70
C PHE A 119 -3.72 -0.26 -6.57
N ASN A 120 -2.54 -0.03 -7.12
CA ASN A 120 -2.23 1.10 -7.98
C ASN A 120 -1.52 0.58 -9.24
N PRO A 121 -2.22 -0.03 -10.21
CA PRO A 121 -1.56 -0.62 -11.37
C PRO A 121 -0.68 0.41 -12.10
N LEU A 122 0.57 0.02 -12.41
CA LEU A 122 1.44 0.83 -13.25
C LEU A 122 0.85 0.91 -14.67
N PRO A 123 0.95 2.07 -15.34
CA PRO A 123 0.60 2.15 -16.74
C PRO A 123 1.58 1.30 -17.58
N ALA A 124 1.20 1.01 -18.82
CA ALA A 124 1.96 0.12 -19.71
C ALA A 124 3.36 0.66 -20.07
N ASP A 125 3.57 1.97 -19.90
CA ASP A 125 4.86 2.65 -20.08
C ASP A 125 5.77 2.56 -18.84
N ALA A 126 5.34 1.87 -17.78
CA ALA A 126 6.05 1.73 -16.52
C ALA A 126 6.44 3.07 -15.85
N ILE A 127 5.73 4.17 -16.14
CA ILE A 127 5.99 5.49 -15.55
C ILE A 127 5.48 5.56 -14.11
N TYR A 128 6.35 6.00 -13.20
CA TYR A 128 6.03 6.24 -11.80
C TYR A 128 5.26 7.55 -11.60
N SER A 129 3.99 7.58 -11.95
CA SER A 129 3.14 8.78 -11.84
C SER A 129 2.37 8.89 -10.52
N ASN A 130 2.30 7.82 -9.74
CA ASN A 130 1.48 7.74 -8.52
C ASN A 130 2.35 7.47 -7.30
N GLN A 131 2.50 8.47 -6.42
CA GLN A 131 3.32 8.35 -5.22
C GLN A 131 2.85 7.23 -4.26
N ASN A 132 1.62 6.75 -4.35
CA ASN A 132 1.16 5.60 -3.57
C ASN A 132 1.85 4.28 -3.94
N LEU A 133 2.56 4.26 -5.07
CA LEU A 133 3.42 3.16 -5.47
C LEU A 133 4.82 3.25 -4.88
N GLU A 134 5.19 4.28 -4.12
CA GLU A 134 6.57 4.55 -3.71
C GLU A 134 7.30 3.30 -3.19
N SER A 135 6.69 2.55 -2.28
CA SER A 135 7.33 1.34 -1.75
C SER A 135 7.52 0.24 -2.79
N PHE A 136 6.56 0.10 -3.72
CA PHE A 136 6.71 -0.82 -4.84
C PHE A 136 7.76 -0.33 -5.84
N ALA A 137 7.69 0.95 -6.21
CA ALA A 137 8.61 1.63 -7.11
C ALA A 137 10.06 1.49 -6.64
N ASN A 138 10.34 1.68 -5.36
CA ASN A 138 11.68 1.49 -4.80
C ASN A 138 12.19 0.05 -4.99
N MET A 139 11.32 -0.97 -4.81
CA MET A 139 11.71 -2.37 -4.99
C MET A 139 12.03 -2.73 -6.45
N ILE A 140 11.30 -2.14 -7.40
CA ILE A 140 11.35 -2.52 -8.82
C ILE A 140 12.06 -1.51 -9.71
N TYR A 141 12.69 -0.48 -9.13
CA TYR A 141 13.44 0.50 -9.91
C TYR A 141 14.67 -0.15 -10.53
N TYR A 142 14.74 -0.19 -11.86
CA TYR A 142 15.77 -0.95 -12.58
C TYR A 142 17.19 -0.42 -12.35
N LYS A 143 17.33 0.87 -12.01
CA LYS A 143 18.63 1.48 -11.72
C LYS A 143 19.20 1.14 -10.35
N SER A 144 18.38 0.62 -9.44
CA SER A 144 18.87 0.13 -8.17
C SER A 144 19.55 -1.22 -8.39
N THR A 145 20.83 -1.33 -8.03
CA THR A 145 21.61 -2.59 -8.08
C THR A 145 22.01 -3.08 -6.70
N LYS A 146 21.72 -2.30 -5.65
CA LYS A 146 22.12 -2.65 -4.27
C LYS A 146 21.01 -2.40 -3.27
N VAL A 147 20.98 -3.24 -2.24
CA VAL A 147 20.03 -3.13 -1.12
C VAL A 147 20.68 -3.51 0.21
N GLY A 148 20.17 -2.95 1.30
CA GLY A 148 20.45 -3.43 2.66
C GLY A 148 19.22 -3.25 3.54
N CYS A 149 18.95 -4.24 4.40
CA CYS A 149 17.73 -4.27 5.21
C CYS A 149 18.01 -4.58 6.68
N ALA A 150 17.19 -4.04 7.56
CA ALA A 150 17.27 -4.24 9.00
C ALA A 150 15.88 -4.30 9.61
N TYR A 151 15.79 -4.89 10.79
CA TYR A 151 14.56 -4.94 11.56
C TYR A 151 14.79 -4.51 13.01
N ASN A 152 13.72 -4.14 13.70
CA ASN A 152 13.79 -3.80 15.11
C ASN A 152 12.49 -4.16 15.83
N ASN A 153 12.62 -4.55 17.10
CA ASN A 153 11.49 -4.61 18.01
C ASN A 153 11.30 -3.22 18.60
N CYS A 154 10.17 -2.60 18.28
CA CYS A 154 9.91 -1.22 18.62
C CYS A 154 9.16 -1.12 19.94
N PRO A 155 9.73 -0.46 20.97
CA PRO A 155 8.98 -0.18 22.19
C PRO A 155 7.82 0.77 21.88
N ALA A 156 6.86 0.86 22.79
CA ALA A 156 5.83 1.89 22.70
C ALA A 156 6.50 3.27 22.83
N LEU A 157 6.33 4.11 21.81
CA LEU A 157 6.86 5.47 21.74
C LEU A 157 5.70 6.41 21.49
N THR A 158 5.23 7.18 22.47
CA THR A 158 4.09 8.10 22.29
C THR A 158 4.22 8.94 21.00
N PRO A 159 3.27 8.90 20.05
CA PRO A 159 1.93 8.27 20.09
C PRO A 159 1.82 6.82 19.52
N TYR A 160 2.92 6.20 19.13
CA TYR A 160 3.01 4.87 18.52
C TYR A 160 3.01 3.73 19.56
N PRO A 161 2.15 2.72 19.41
CA PRO A 161 2.18 1.51 20.25
C PRO A 161 3.44 0.67 19.97
N ALA A 162 3.74 -0.27 20.88
CA ALA A 162 4.82 -1.22 20.66
C ALA A 162 4.57 -2.06 19.40
N GLY A 163 5.64 -2.34 18.65
CA GLY A 163 5.56 -3.01 17.37
C GLY A 163 6.85 -3.74 16.98
N GLN A 164 6.91 -4.13 15.71
CA GLN A 164 8.13 -4.50 15.02
C GLN A 164 8.21 -3.67 13.74
N ALA A 165 9.41 -3.28 13.34
CA ALA A 165 9.63 -2.53 12.13
C ALA A 165 10.67 -3.20 11.24
N VAL A 166 10.54 -3.03 9.94
CA VAL A 166 11.52 -3.40 8.92
C VAL A 166 11.83 -2.16 8.09
N VAL A 167 13.10 -1.96 7.78
CA VAL A 167 13.55 -0.97 6.80
C VAL A 167 14.42 -1.66 5.77
N CYS A 168 14.20 -1.36 4.49
CA CYS A 168 15.11 -1.69 3.40
C CYS A 168 15.54 -0.39 2.70
N VAL A 169 16.84 -0.22 2.46
CA VAL A 169 17.43 0.94 1.78
C VAL A 169 17.99 0.48 0.45
N PHE A 170 17.67 1.20 -0.61
CA PHE A 170 18.15 0.96 -1.98
C PHE A 170 19.10 2.07 -2.39
N ASP A 171 20.16 1.74 -3.13
CA ASP A 171 21.20 2.69 -3.55
C ASP A 171 20.68 3.83 -4.44
N ASN A 172 19.55 3.63 -5.11
CA ASN A 172 18.93 4.63 -5.98
C ASN A 172 17.49 4.95 -5.58
N LYS A 173 17.03 6.13 -6.00
CA LYS A 173 15.66 6.62 -5.81
C LYS A 173 14.97 6.84 -7.15
N PRO A 174 13.80 6.24 -7.41
CA PRO A 174 12.99 6.58 -8.57
C PRO A 174 12.43 8.00 -8.44
N ALA A 175 12.45 8.75 -9.53
CA ALA A 175 11.84 10.07 -9.61
C ALA A 175 10.36 9.95 -10.03
N LEU A 176 9.48 10.75 -9.42
CA LEU A 176 8.09 10.82 -9.84
C LEU A 176 7.99 11.34 -11.29
N ASN A 177 7.09 10.75 -12.06
CA ASN A 177 6.90 10.92 -13.49
C ASN A 177 8.07 10.44 -14.36
N SER A 178 8.95 9.59 -13.81
CA SER A 178 9.99 8.90 -14.57
C SER A 178 9.70 7.41 -14.68
N GLU A 179 10.28 6.79 -15.70
CA GLU A 179 10.21 5.35 -15.94
C GLU A 179 10.86 4.55 -14.80
N LEU A 180 10.17 3.50 -14.32
CA LEU A 180 10.71 2.59 -13.31
C LEU A 180 11.60 1.50 -13.90
N TYR A 181 11.34 1.10 -15.14
CA TYR A 181 12.12 0.16 -15.92
C TYR A 181 11.74 0.29 -17.41
N PRO A 182 12.66 0.01 -18.34
CA PRO A 182 12.33 -0.06 -19.77
C PRO A 182 11.29 -1.16 -20.03
N PRO A 183 10.07 -0.85 -20.51
CA PRO A 183 9.07 -1.86 -20.80
C PRO A 183 9.50 -2.69 -22.01
N ALA A 184 9.27 -4.00 -21.93
CA ALA A 184 9.46 -4.91 -23.06
C ALA A 184 8.40 -4.67 -24.14
N ALA A 185 8.67 -5.13 -25.36
CA ALA A 185 7.68 -5.10 -26.44
C ALA A 185 6.41 -5.87 -26.05
N ALA A 186 5.26 -5.45 -26.56
CA ALA A 186 3.98 -6.08 -26.26
C ALA A 186 4.02 -7.59 -26.56
N GLY A 187 3.61 -8.41 -25.57
CA GLY A 187 3.64 -9.87 -25.65
C GLY A 187 4.96 -10.52 -25.23
N VAL A 188 6.01 -9.75 -24.94
CA VAL A 188 7.25 -10.27 -24.34
C VAL A 188 7.04 -10.40 -22.83
N VAL A 189 6.99 -11.65 -22.37
CA VAL A 189 6.81 -12.03 -20.96
C VAL A 189 8.04 -12.75 -20.39
N THR A 190 9.19 -12.54 -21.02
CA THR A 190 10.49 -13.03 -20.56
C THR A 190 11.28 -11.87 -20.01
N GLY A 191 12.06 -12.13 -18.95
CA GLY A 191 13.13 -11.22 -18.54
C GLY A 191 14.24 -11.14 -19.60
N CYS A 192 15.43 -10.73 -19.20
CA CYS A 192 16.59 -10.84 -20.08
C CYS A 192 16.77 -12.31 -20.51
N THR A 193 17.26 -12.52 -21.73
CA THR A 193 17.63 -13.85 -22.24
C THR A 193 19.04 -13.89 -22.80
N ALA A 194 19.72 -12.75 -22.85
CA ALA A 194 21.07 -12.58 -23.35
C ALA A 194 21.70 -11.32 -22.75
N ASP A 195 23.03 -11.33 -22.59
CA ASP A 195 23.81 -10.24 -22.00
C ASP A 195 23.64 -8.90 -22.74
N THR A 196 23.31 -8.94 -24.03
CA THR A 196 23.02 -7.74 -24.83
C THR A 196 21.85 -6.92 -24.28
N SER A 197 20.91 -7.55 -23.58
CA SER A 197 19.80 -6.83 -22.92
C SER A 197 20.27 -6.06 -21.68
N CYS A 198 21.44 -6.40 -21.14
CA CYS A 198 21.99 -5.83 -19.91
C CYS A 198 23.04 -4.75 -20.17
N ALA A 199 23.21 -4.32 -21.42
CA ALA A 199 24.28 -3.41 -21.85
C ALA A 199 24.24 -2.00 -21.22
N ALA A 200 23.19 -1.66 -20.46
CA ALA A 200 23.12 -0.42 -19.69
C ALA A 200 24.23 -0.31 -18.64
N ILE A 201 24.79 -1.44 -18.20
CA ILE A 201 26.03 -1.52 -17.40
C ILE A 201 27.05 -2.34 -18.19
N THR A 202 28.23 -1.78 -18.42
CA THR A 202 29.30 -2.48 -19.14
C THR A 202 29.76 -3.70 -18.34
N GLY A 203 29.69 -4.88 -18.98
CA GLY A 203 30.07 -6.16 -18.36
C GLY A 203 28.96 -6.86 -17.58
N ALA A 204 27.75 -6.29 -17.52
CA ALA A 204 26.61 -6.96 -16.93
C ALA A 204 26.16 -8.15 -17.77
N THR A 205 25.74 -9.22 -17.09
CA THR A 205 25.31 -10.48 -17.71
C THR A 205 23.86 -10.79 -17.39
N CYS A 206 23.21 -11.56 -18.25
CA CYS A 206 21.86 -12.02 -18.02
C CYS A 206 21.85 -13.32 -17.21
N VAL A 207 21.08 -13.36 -16.12
CA VAL A 207 20.91 -14.59 -15.33
C VAL A 207 19.85 -15.47 -16.00
N THR A 208 20.28 -16.51 -16.71
CA THR A 208 19.37 -17.46 -17.37
C THR A 208 19.03 -18.69 -16.51
N THR A 209 19.79 -18.90 -15.44
CA THR A 209 19.59 -20.04 -14.52
C THR A 209 18.30 -19.87 -13.73
N ALA A 210 17.61 -20.97 -13.44
CA ALA A 210 16.43 -20.93 -12.58
C ALA A 210 16.82 -20.54 -11.14
N GLY A 211 16.11 -19.58 -10.57
CA GLY A 211 16.44 -18.98 -9.28
C GLY A 211 15.62 -17.71 -9.02
N PRO A 212 15.82 -17.06 -7.86
CA PRO A 212 15.11 -15.83 -7.48
C PRO A 212 15.39 -14.66 -8.46
N ASP A 213 16.55 -14.65 -9.10
CA ASP A 213 17.01 -13.61 -10.02
C ASP A 213 16.90 -14.02 -11.50
N GLN A 214 16.16 -15.10 -11.82
CA GLN A 214 16.01 -15.56 -13.19
C GLN A 214 15.46 -14.45 -14.11
N GLY A 215 16.14 -14.22 -15.22
CA GLY A 215 15.76 -13.20 -16.20
C GLY A 215 16.09 -11.77 -15.76
N LEU A 216 16.92 -11.59 -14.72
CA LEU A 216 17.48 -10.31 -14.33
C LEU A 216 18.91 -10.12 -14.84
N CYS A 217 19.31 -8.88 -15.02
CA CYS A 217 20.67 -8.48 -15.33
C CYS A 217 21.52 -8.40 -14.05
N ASN A 218 22.62 -9.14 -13.98
CA ASN A 218 23.59 -9.06 -12.89
C ASN A 218 24.61 -7.95 -13.19
N ALA A 219 24.72 -6.97 -12.30
CA ALA A 219 25.62 -5.82 -12.46
C ALA A 219 27.06 -6.11 -12.02
N ALA A 220 27.33 -7.24 -11.37
CA ALA A 220 28.63 -7.62 -10.82
C ALA A 220 29.26 -6.52 -9.95
N GLY A 221 28.45 -5.91 -9.08
CA GLY A 221 28.85 -4.82 -8.19
C GLY A 221 29.02 -3.44 -8.84
N ALA A 222 28.82 -3.31 -10.16
CA ALA A 222 28.85 -2.03 -10.85
C ALA A 222 27.56 -1.21 -10.63
N ALA A 223 27.67 0.10 -10.81
CA ALA A 223 26.55 1.03 -10.73
C ALA A 223 26.26 1.62 -12.12
N PHE A 224 25.03 2.12 -12.29
CA PHE A 224 24.68 2.88 -13.49
C PHE A 224 25.57 4.11 -13.64
N PRO A 225 25.97 4.47 -14.87
CA PRO A 225 26.66 5.73 -15.11
C PRO A 225 25.84 6.90 -14.58
N THR A 226 26.46 7.77 -13.78
CA THR A 226 25.80 9.01 -13.35
C THR A 226 25.76 9.97 -14.53
N ASP A 227 24.57 10.47 -14.86
CA ASP A 227 24.42 11.60 -15.78
C ASP A 227 25.04 12.84 -15.14
N THR A 228 26.35 13.02 -15.30
CA THR A 228 27.00 14.31 -15.09
C THR A 228 26.67 15.21 -16.27
N THR A 229 25.40 15.60 -16.38
CA THR A 229 25.04 16.77 -17.20
C THR A 229 25.29 18.01 -16.33
N PRO A 230 26.28 18.87 -16.64
CA PRO A 230 26.44 20.12 -15.92
C PRO A 230 25.17 20.95 -16.08
N ALA A 231 24.65 21.47 -14.97
CA ALA A 231 23.54 22.42 -14.99
C ALA A 231 23.87 23.56 -15.98
N ALA A 232 23.19 23.56 -17.12
CA ALA A 232 23.32 24.62 -18.09
C ALA A 232 22.71 25.89 -17.48
N THR A 233 23.57 26.86 -17.23
CA THR A 233 23.22 28.26 -16.95
C THR A 233 22.25 28.75 -18.02
N THR A 234 21.05 29.15 -17.58
CA THR A 234 20.07 29.82 -18.41
C THR A 234 20.56 31.22 -18.76
N THR A 235 21.21 31.35 -19.92
CA THR A 235 21.37 32.64 -20.58
C THR A 235 20.35 32.70 -21.71
N GLY A 236 19.39 33.62 -21.56
CA GLY A 236 18.34 33.84 -22.55
C GLY A 236 18.90 34.30 -23.88
N ALA A 237 18.38 33.73 -24.96
CA ALA A 237 18.42 34.32 -26.28
C ALA A 237 17.15 33.87 -27.04
N THR A 238 16.25 34.83 -27.21
CA THR A 238 15.17 34.83 -28.19
C THR A 238 15.75 34.71 -29.59
N THR A 239 15.17 33.86 -30.44
CA THR A 239 14.97 34.15 -31.86
C THR A 239 13.96 33.17 -32.48
N ALA A 240 13.13 33.74 -33.36
CA ALA A 240 11.98 33.14 -34.00
C ALA A 240 12.33 32.06 -35.03
N GLY A 241 11.32 31.24 -35.37
CA GLY A 241 11.40 30.11 -36.30
C GLY A 241 11.67 30.46 -37.77
N PRO A 242 11.57 29.45 -38.66
CA PRO A 242 10.33 29.41 -39.44
C PRO A 242 9.74 28.01 -39.68
N THR A 243 8.48 28.10 -40.07
CA THR A 243 7.43 27.14 -40.42
C THR A 243 7.70 26.36 -41.72
N THR A 244 7.27 25.09 -41.76
CA THR A 244 6.59 24.40 -42.90
C THR A 244 6.08 23.05 -42.38
N ALA A 245 4.79 22.86 -42.11
CA ALA A 245 3.70 22.48 -43.04
C ALA A 245 3.81 21.04 -43.56
N GLY A 246 2.87 20.18 -43.11
CA GLY A 246 2.77 18.77 -43.51
C GLY A 246 1.58 18.05 -42.86
N THR A 247 0.40 18.26 -43.44
CA THR A 247 -0.95 17.74 -43.15
C THR A 247 -1.06 16.23 -42.90
N THR A 248 -1.91 15.80 -41.95
CA THR A 248 -3.01 14.82 -42.18
C THR A 248 -3.93 14.63 -40.95
N THR A 249 -5.18 15.09 -41.13
CA THR A 249 -6.47 14.48 -40.75
C THR A 249 -6.67 13.90 -39.34
N ALA A 250 -7.21 14.74 -38.45
CA ALA A 250 -7.84 14.32 -37.20
C ALA A 250 -9.31 13.93 -37.42
N ALA A 251 -9.66 12.68 -37.08
CA ALA A 251 -11.04 12.25 -36.91
C ALA A 251 -11.51 12.66 -35.50
N ALA A 252 -12.48 13.57 -35.45
CA ALA A 252 -13.08 14.06 -34.23
C ALA A 252 -13.87 12.95 -33.52
N THR A 253 -13.50 12.66 -32.28
CA THR A 253 -14.38 12.01 -31.31
C THR A 253 -14.63 13.00 -30.19
N THR A 254 -15.80 13.63 -30.22
CA THR A 254 -16.34 14.44 -29.13
C THR A 254 -16.64 13.55 -27.94
N THR A 255 -15.74 13.54 -26.96
CA THR A 255 -16.06 13.10 -25.60
C THR A 255 -16.15 14.36 -24.74
N THR A 256 -17.38 14.73 -24.39
CA THR A 256 -17.69 15.80 -23.46
C THR A 256 -17.01 15.48 -22.12
N ALA A 257 -15.88 16.14 -21.83
CA ALA A 257 -15.30 16.14 -20.51
C ALA A 257 -16.30 16.80 -19.55
N ALA A 258 -16.79 16.02 -18.57
CA ALA A 258 -17.54 16.56 -17.45
C ALA A 258 -16.65 17.55 -16.68
N PRO A 259 -17.20 18.65 -16.16
CA PRO A 259 -16.40 19.71 -15.54
C PRO A 259 -15.76 19.19 -14.25
N THR A 260 -14.45 19.34 -14.14
CA THR A 260 -13.68 19.16 -12.90
C THR A 260 -14.08 20.28 -11.93
N THR A 261 -15.15 20.06 -11.16
CA THR A 261 -15.43 20.91 -10.00
C THR A 261 -14.36 20.62 -8.95
N THR A 262 -13.51 21.61 -8.68
CA THR A 262 -12.59 21.65 -7.55
C THR A 262 -13.40 21.57 -6.25
N GLU A 263 -13.65 20.36 -5.76
CA GLU A 263 -14.37 20.20 -4.48
C GLU A 263 -13.44 20.55 -3.32
N SER A 264 -13.66 21.72 -2.72
CA SER A 264 -13.03 22.14 -1.48
C SER A 264 -13.69 21.44 -0.28
N GLY A 265 -12.98 20.56 0.40
CA GLY A 265 -13.43 19.89 1.62
C GLY A 265 -12.36 18.98 2.22
N PRO A 266 -12.51 18.56 3.51
CA PRO A 266 -11.53 17.70 4.18
C PRO A 266 -11.40 16.31 3.54
N MET A 267 -12.49 15.82 2.96
CA MET A 267 -12.55 14.59 2.17
C MET A 267 -12.38 14.94 0.69
N THR A 268 -11.15 14.93 0.19
CA THR A 268 -10.87 15.13 -1.25
C THR A 268 -11.24 13.89 -2.05
N GLN A 269 -11.38 14.02 -3.38
CA GLN A 269 -11.65 12.88 -4.24
C GLN A 269 -10.61 11.76 -4.08
N THR A 270 -9.33 12.12 -3.95
CA THR A 270 -8.24 11.17 -3.66
C THR A 270 -8.49 10.37 -2.37
N ILE A 271 -8.98 11.00 -1.31
CA ILE A 271 -9.31 10.30 -0.05
C ILE A 271 -10.50 9.36 -0.25
N ARG A 272 -11.55 9.79 -0.98
CA ARG A 272 -12.75 8.99 -1.26
C ARG A 272 -12.43 7.74 -2.06
N ASP A 273 -11.67 7.91 -3.13
CA ASP A 273 -11.23 6.81 -3.98
C ASP A 273 -10.38 5.84 -3.16
N ARG A 274 -9.42 6.36 -2.39
CA ARG A 274 -8.53 5.53 -1.58
C ARG A 274 -9.25 4.73 -0.50
N VAL A 275 -10.18 5.35 0.22
CA VAL A 275 -10.93 4.63 1.27
C VAL A 275 -11.88 3.58 0.67
N LEU A 276 -12.53 3.88 -0.47
CA LEU A 276 -13.35 2.89 -1.19
C LEU A 276 -12.51 1.69 -1.63
N GLU A 277 -11.35 1.98 -2.20
CA GLU A 277 -10.41 0.99 -2.70
C GLU A 277 -9.91 0.08 -1.57
N ILE A 278 -9.46 0.65 -0.44
CA ILE A 278 -9.06 -0.11 0.76
C ILE A 278 -10.16 -1.09 1.19
N HIS A 279 -11.42 -0.64 1.23
CA HIS A 279 -12.55 -1.49 1.62
C HIS A 279 -12.77 -2.63 0.63
N ASN A 280 -12.81 -2.33 -0.68
CA ASN A 280 -13.04 -3.34 -1.71
C ASN A 280 -11.91 -4.37 -1.81
N ASN A 281 -10.66 -3.94 -1.72
CA ASN A 281 -9.50 -4.83 -1.74
C ASN A 281 -9.51 -5.82 -0.58
N ARG A 282 -9.83 -5.33 0.62
CA ARG A 282 -9.96 -6.16 1.82
C ARG A 282 -11.10 -7.16 1.72
N ARG A 283 -12.24 -6.73 1.17
CA ARG A 283 -13.38 -7.60 0.89
C ARG A 283 -13.04 -8.68 -0.14
N GLN A 284 -12.23 -8.36 -1.15
CA GLN A 284 -11.74 -9.32 -2.13
C GLN A 284 -10.80 -10.38 -1.50
N LEU A 285 -9.84 -9.93 -0.68
CA LEU A 285 -8.96 -10.85 0.07
C LEU A 285 -9.78 -11.76 1.00
N LEU A 286 -10.81 -11.21 1.64
CA LEU A 286 -11.71 -11.98 2.48
C LEU A 286 -12.51 -13.01 1.65
N ALA A 287 -13.11 -12.58 0.54
CA ALA A 287 -13.89 -13.46 -0.33
C ALA A 287 -13.06 -14.65 -0.83
N THR A 288 -11.77 -14.46 -1.05
CA THR A 288 -10.84 -15.49 -1.54
C THR A 288 -10.10 -16.25 -0.43
N GLY A 289 -10.46 -16.03 0.85
CA GLY A 289 -9.90 -16.80 1.97
C GLY A 289 -8.46 -16.47 2.32
N GLN A 290 -8.03 -15.22 2.07
CA GLN A 290 -6.65 -14.73 2.28
C GLN A 290 -6.50 -13.86 3.54
N VAL A 291 -7.48 -13.87 4.44
CA VAL A 291 -7.50 -13.05 5.67
C VAL A 291 -7.39 -13.95 6.88
N VAL A 292 -6.41 -13.72 7.75
CA VAL A 292 -6.22 -14.50 8.98
C VAL A 292 -7.37 -14.24 9.97
N ASN A 293 -7.88 -15.30 10.59
CA ASN A 293 -8.99 -15.27 11.53
C ASN A 293 -8.49 -15.37 12.98
N GLY A 294 -8.14 -14.24 13.59
CA GLY A 294 -7.56 -14.21 14.94
C GLY A 294 -6.11 -14.67 14.98
N ARG A 295 -5.69 -15.23 16.11
CA ARG A 295 -4.29 -15.62 16.38
C ARG A 295 -3.97 -17.08 16.05
N THR A 296 -4.92 -17.83 15.51
CA THR A 296 -4.78 -19.28 15.29
C THR A 296 -3.95 -19.62 14.04
N GLY A 297 -3.59 -18.61 13.23
CA GLY A 297 -2.91 -18.81 11.94
C GLY A 297 -3.81 -19.37 10.83
N GLN A 298 -5.09 -19.65 11.12
CA GLN A 298 -6.06 -20.09 10.12
C GLN A 298 -6.74 -18.91 9.46
N ASN A 299 -6.96 -19.01 8.15
CA ASN A 299 -7.70 -17.98 7.42
C ASN A 299 -9.22 -18.09 7.66
N CYS A 300 -9.89 -16.96 7.48
CA CYS A 300 -11.32 -16.89 7.25
C CYS A 300 -11.72 -17.79 6.07
N GLY A 301 -12.92 -18.38 6.12
CA GLY A 301 -13.47 -19.11 4.97
C GLY A 301 -13.67 -18.19 3.76
N THR A 302 -13.67 -18.77 2.56
CA THR A 302 -14.02 -18.01 1.34
C THR A 302 -15.46 -17.51 1.42
N GLY A 303 -15.77 -16.40 0.76
CA GLY A 303 -17.09 -15.75 0.81
C GLY A 303 -17.81 -15.76 -0.52
N MET A 304 -19.03 -16.30 -0.56
CA MET A 304 -19.78 -16.50 -1.81
C MET A 304 -20.66 -15.32 -2.24
N ASN A 305 -20.96 -14.38 -1.34
CA ASN A 305 -21.97 -13.34 -1.56
C ASN A 305 -21.50 -11.90 -1.22
N ILE A 306 -20.18 -11.66 -1.17
CA ILE A 306 -19.64 -10.37 -0.71
C ILE A 306 -19.75 -9.32 -1.82
N TYR A 307 -20.54 -8.26 -1.64
CA TYR A 307 -20.65 -7.20 -2.64
C TYR A 307 -19.41 -6.32 -2.73
N GLN A 308 -19.10 -5.85 -3.93
CA GLN A 308 -18.26 -4.67 -4.12
C GLN A 308 -19.00 -3.43 -3.61
N MET A 309 -18.32 -2.61 -2.81
CA MET A 309 -18.81 -1.32 -2.34
C MET A 309 -18.67 -0.24 -3.43
N LYS A 310 -19.54 0.76 -3.36
CA LYS A 310 -19.50 2.02 -4.10
C LYS A 310 -19.44 3.19 -3.12
N TYR A 311 -18.78 4.27 -3.50
CA TYR A 311 -18.77 5.47 -2.69
C TYR A 311 -20.12 6.20 -2.80
N ASP A 312 -20.67 6.64 -1.67
CA ASP A 312 -21.94 7.36 -1.58
C ASP A 312 -21.71 8.70 -0.88
N ARG A 313 -21.84 9.79 -1.66
CA ARG A 313 -21.64 11.16 -1.17
C ARG A 313 -22.66 11.57 -0.10
N ALA A 314 -23.87 10.99 -0.11
CA ALA A 314 -24.85 11.24 0.93
C ALA A 314 -24.41 10.62 2.27
N LEU A 315 -23.80 9.42 2.24
CA LEU A 315 -23.21 8.83 3.43
C LEU A 315 -21.99 9.62 3.94
N GLU A 316 -21.20 10.20 3.05
CA GLU A 316 -20.10 11.09 3.42
C GLU A 316 -20.63 12.31 4.18
N VAL A 317 -21.66 13.00 3.67
CA VAL A 317 -22.27 14.14 4.38
C VAL A 317 -22.72 13.73 5.78
N LEU A 318 -23.38 12.58 5.90
CA LEU A 318 -23.81 12.06 7.20
C LEU A 318 -22.64 11.72 8.14
N ALA A 319 -21.54 11.18 7.60
CA ALA A 319 -20.34 10.86 8.36
C ALA A 319 -19.59 12.12 8.80
N GLN A 320 -19.47 13.10 7.89
CA GLN A 320 -18.83 14.40 8.16
C GLN A 320 -19.61 15.18 9.21
N ASN A 321 -20.93 15.25 9.12
CA ASN A 321 -21.77 15.90 10.13
C ASN A 321 -21.58 15.32 11.54
N TYR A 322 -21.25 14.02 11.64
CA TYR A 322 -20.94 13.42 12.93
C TYR A 322 -19.49 13.67 13.35
N ALA A 323 -18.52 13.65 12.42
CA ALA A 323 -17.14 14.02 12.69
C ALA A 323 -17.02 15.48 13.18
N ASP A 324 -17.81 16.39 12.61
CA ASP A 324 -17.87 17.83 12.94
C ASP A 324 -18.33 18.09 14.38
N GLN A 325 -19.07 17.16 14.98
CA GLN A 325 -19.47 17.22 16.39
C GLN A 325 -18.34 16.84 17.36
N CYS A 326 -17.19 16.41 16.84
CA CYS A 326 -16.04 15.99 17.62
C CYS A 326 -16.37 14.94 18.70
N PRO A 327 -16.94 13.79 18.33
CA PRO A 327 -17.34 12.77 19.28
C PRO A 327 -16.12 12.23 20.04
N THR A 328 -16.30 12.05 21.34
CA THR A 328 -15.30 11.45 22.23
C THR A 328 -15.44 9.93 22.36
N ASN A 329 -16.54 9.37 21.84
CA ASN A 329 -16.84 7.95 21.86
C ASN A 329 -16.41 7.26 20.55
N ALA A 330 -15.37 6.43 20.62
CA ALA A 330 -14.89 5.65 19.48
C ALA A 330 -15.79 4.46 19.09
N ASN A 331 -16.86 4.17 19.85
CA ASN A 331 -17.86 3.15 19.51
C ASN A 331 -18.96 3.67 18.57
N GLY A 332 -18.92 4.95 18.22
CA GLY A 332 -19.87 5.58 17.32
C GLY A 332 -21.13 6.13 18.02
N SER A 333 -21.98 6.74 17.21
CA SER A 333 -23.30 7.25 17.58
C SER A 333 -24.27 6.11 17.87
N ALA A 334 -25.33 6.39 18.63
CA ALA A 334 -26.35 5.39 18.95
C ALA A 334 -27.03 4.86 17.67
N VAL A 335 -27.19 3.54 17.54
CA VAL A 335 -27.80 2.92 16.35
C VAL A 335 -29.21 3.46 16.08
N ALA A 336 -29.96 3.82 17.12
CA ALA A 336 -31.30 4.40 17.01
C ALA A 336 -31.35 5.72 16.20
N THR A 337 -30.26 6.49 16.15
CA THR A 337 -30.19 7.74 15.37
C THR A 337 -29.80 7.50 13.91
N ARG A 338 -29.47 6.26 13.54
CA ARG A 338 -29.02 5.86 12.20
C ARG A 338 -29.40 4.41 11.88
N PRO A 339 -30.70 4.06 11.90
CA PRO A 339 -31.14 2.66 11.80
C PRO A 339 -30.64 1.96 10.52
N ASP A 340 -30.52 2.67 9.40
CA ASP A 340 -30.11 2.06 8.12
C ASP A 340 -28.61 2.12 7.85
N ASN A 341 -27.83 2.78 8.72
CA ASN A 341 -26.40 3.03 8.50
C ASN A 341 -25.53 2.40 9.59
N GLY A 342 -24.58 1.58 9.15
CA GLY A 342 -23.42 1.20 9.93
C GLY A 342 -22.49 2.39 10.15
N GLU A 343 -21.60 2.29 11.13
CA GLU A 343 -20.64 3.36 11.43
C GLU A 343 -19.39 2.78 12.08
N ASN A 344 -18.23 3.21 11.60
CA ASN A 344 -16.96 3.03 12.27
C ASN A 344 -16.39 4.42 12.62
N VAL A 345 -15.84 4.54 13.83
CA VAL A 345 -15.20 5.77 14.32
C VAL A 345 -13.78 5.49 14.76
N LYS A 346 -12.87 6.39 14.41
CA LYS A 346 -11.50 6.44 14.91
C LYS A 346 -11.22 7.83 15.47
N ILE A 347 -10.68 7.88 16.68
CA ILE A 347 -10.14 9.08 17.29
C ILE A 347 -8.62 8.91 17.33
N ILE A 348 -7.90 9.77 16.62
CA ILE A 348 -6.45 9.74 16.52
C ILE A 348 -5.91 10.86 17.41
N PRO A 349 -4.99 10.59 18.35
CA PRO A 349 -4.40 11.60 19.24
C PRO A 349 -3.35 12.46 18.53
N SER A 350 -3.76 13.09 17.43
CA SER A 350 -2.98 14.05 16.67
C SER A 350 -3.93 14.98 15.93
N ASN A 351 -3.68 16.28 16.01
CA ASN A 351 -4.39 17.30 15.22
C ASN A 351 -3.56 17.81 14.02
N THR A 352 -2.39 17.21 13.78
CA THR A 352 -1.49 17.55 12.67
C THR A 352 -1.40 16.46 11.60
N ILE A 353 -1.79 15.22 11.91
CA ILE A 353 -1.80 14.10 10.95
C ILE A 353 -2.55 14.47 9.66
N PRO A 354 -1.99 14.38 8.46
CA PRO A 354 -2.72 14.68 7.23
C PRO A 354 -4.05 13.90 7.15
N TYR A 355 -5.12 14.53 6.65
CA TYR A 355 -6.43 13.87 6.59
C TYR A 355 -6.42 12.57 5.77
N TYR A 356 -5.60 12.54 4.71
CA TYR A 356 -5.34 11.34 3.94
C TYR A 356 -4.84 10.19 4.83
N ASP A 357 -3.76 10.42 5.60
CA ASP A 357 -3.17 9.43 6.50
C ASP A 357 -4.13 9.04 7.63
N ALA A 358 -4.89 10.00 8.15
CA ALA A 358 -5.88 9.76 9.19
C ALA A 358 -6.94 8.75 8.73
N VAL A 359 -7.51 8.94 7.53
CA VAL A 359 -8.58 8.07 6.99
C VAL A 359 -8.06 6.68 6.65
N ILE A 360 -6.82 6.59 6.13
CA ILE A 360 -6.18 5.30 5.82
C ILE A 360 -5.83 4.55 7.10
N SER A 361 -5.21 5.23 8.07
CA SER A 361 -4.87 4.65 9.39
C SER A 361 -6.12 4.18 10.12
N ALA A 362 -7.20 4.96 10.10
CA ALA A 362 -8.49 4.56 10.65
C ALA A 362 -8.98 3.27 10.01
N SER A 363 -9.05 3.24 8.67
CA SER A 363 -9.46 2.06 7.90
C SER A 363 -8.62 0.85 8.26
N GLN A 364 -7.29 0.98 8.31
CA GLN A 364 -6.38 -0.11 8.70
C GLN A 364 -6.63 -0.61 10.11
N SER A 365 -6.69 0.29 11.08
CA SER A 365 -6.93 -0.12 12.46
C SER A 365 -8.26 -0.85 12.67
N TRP A 366 -9.30 -0.52 11.89
CA TRP A 366 -10.58 -1.22 11.93
C TRP A 366 -10.49 -2.62 11.34
N TRP A 367 -9.75 -2.79 10.25
CA TRP A 367 -9.59 -4.10 9.63
C TRP A 367 -8.71 -5.01 10.48
N ASP A 368 -7.66 -4.48 11.09
CA ASP A 368 -6.70 -5.26 11.88
C ASP A 368 -7.31 -5.83 13.17
N GLU A 369 -8.52 -5.38 13.59
CA GLU A 369 -9.21 -5.93 14.76
C GLU A 369 -9.41 -7.45 14.66
N ILE A 370 -9.61 -7.99 13.44
CA ILE A 370 -9.80 -9.44 13.22
C ILE A 370 -8.62 -10.28 13.71
N ALA A 371 -7.40 -9.72 13.69
CA ALA A 371 -6.19 -10.42 14.11
C ALA A 371 -6.12 -10.60 15.65
N VAL A 372 -6.90 -9.82 16.41
CA VAL A 372 -6.91 -9.88 17.88
C VAL A 372 -7.84 -10.99 18.36
N ASN A 373 -9.11 -10.90 18.00
CA ASN A 373 -10.15 -11.86 18.35
C ASN A 373 -10.89 -12.22 17.07
N GLY A 374 -10.58 -13.38 16.51
CA GLY A 374 -11.24 -13.90 15.33
C GLY A 374 -12.76 -14.04 15.50
N VAL A 375 -13.42 -14.43 14.43
CA VAL A 375 -14.85 -14.73 14.36
C VAL A 375 -15.03 -16.25 14.22
N ASN A 376 -16.17 -16.79 14.66
CA ASN A 376 -16.49 -18.20 14.44
C ASN A 376 -16.41 -18.56 12.93
N HIS A 377 -16.05 -19.81 12.63
CA HIS A 377 -15.86 -20.29 11.25
C HIS A 377 -17.11 -20.20 10.35
N LYS A 378 -18.31 -20.12 10.95
CA LYS A 378 -19.56 -19.90 10.21
C LYS A 378 -19.79 -18.43 9.84
N MET A 379 -18.93 -17.52 10.29
CA MET A 379 -19.02 -16.07 10.06
C MET A 379 -20.34 -15.47 10.56
N ARG A 380 -20.90 -16.03 11.65
CA ARG A 380 -22.13 -15.55 12.27
C ARG A 380 -21.83 -14.42 13.26
N PHE A 381 -22.54 -13.30 13.16
CA PHE A 381 -22.44 -12.21 14.11
C PHE A 381 -23.36 -12.50 15.31
N THR A 382 -22.80 -13.00 16.39
CA THR A 382 -23.56 -13.39 17.59
C THR A 382 -23.58 -12.27 18.62
N ASP A 383 -24.54 -12.32 19.54
CA ASP A 383 -24.57 -11.42 20.71
C ASP A 383 -23.28 -11.51 21.54
N PHE A 384 -22.73 -12.72 21.72
CA PHE A 384 -21.42 -12.94 22.33
C PHE A 384 -20.30 -12.21 21.59
N LEU A 385 -20.28 -12.25 20.25
CA LEU A 385 -19.28 -11.52 19.48
C LEU A 385 -19.46 -10.01 19.64
N GLN A 386 -20.69 -9.52 19.67
CA GLN A 386 -20.98 -8.10 19.83
C GLN A 386 -20.50 -7.53 21.17
N THR A 387 -20.60 -8.32 22.24
CA THR A 387 -20.38 -7.88 23.63
C THR A 387 -19.01 -8.24 24.20
N LYS A 388 -18.28 -9.15 23.55
CA LYS A 388 -16.96 -9.59 24.02
C LYS A 388 -15.93 -8.43 23.99
N PRO A 389 -15.04 -8.32 24.99
CA PRO A 389 -13.93 -7.37 24.96
C PRO A 389 -13.03 -7.55 23.73
N LEU A 390 -12.66 -6.41 23.11
CA LEU A 390 -11.82 -6.37 21.91
C LEU A 390 -12.38 -7.21 20.75
N ALA A 391 -13.71 -7.29 20.64
CA ALA A 391 -14.36 -7.89 19.49
C ALA A 391 -14.08 -7.08 18.21
N PRO A 392 -13.98 -7.74 17.05
CA PRO A 392 -13.63 -7.11 15.77
C PRO A 392 -14.82 -6.40 15.13
N ILE A 393 -15.55 -5.57 15.89
CA ILE A 393 -16.84 -4.98 15.48
C ILE A 393 -16.69 -4.06 14.27
N ARG A 394 -15.56 -3.36 14.15
CA ARG A 394 -15.32 -2.46 13.02
C ARG A 394 -14.90 -3.23 11.79
N TRP A 395 -14.13 -4.30 11.96
CA TRP A 395 -13.83 -5.25 10.89
C TRP A 395 -15.11 -5.91 10.36
N THR A 396 -16.01 -6.38 11.22
CA THR A 396 -17.25 -7.06 10.77
C THR A 396 -18.10 -6.14 9.91
N GLN A 397 -18.14 -4.84 10.21
CA GLN A 397 -18.83 -3.87 9.36
C GLN A 397 -18.16 -3.68 7.99
N MET A 398 -16.82 -3.62 7.94
CA MET A 398 -16.09 -3.55 6.66
C MET A 398 -16.28 -4.84 5.84
N ALA A 399 -16.32 -5.98 6.50
CA ALA A 399 -16.48 -7.31 5.92
C ALA A 399 -17.94 -7.67 5.54
N TRP A 400 -18.92 -6.87 5.97
CA TRP A 400 -20.34 -7.23 5.87
C TRP A 400 -20.80 -7.37 4.41
N ALA A 401 -21.16 -8.59 4.00
CA ALA A 401 -21.40 -8.96 2.60
C ALA A 401 -22.44 -8.07 1.92
N THR A 402 -23.54 -7.78 2.60
CA THR A 402 -24.67 -7.01 2.03
C THR A 402 -24.46 -5.51 2.05
N THR A 403 -23.47 -5.00 2.80
CA THR A 403 -23.09 -3.58 2.78
C THR A 403 -22.35 -3.28 1.48
N TYR A 404 -22.86 -2.34 0.69
CA TYR A 404 -22.26 -1.97 -0.60
C TYR A 404 -22.14 -0.46 -0.82
N ARG A 405 -22.49 0.37 0.15
CA ARG A 405 -22.32 1.83 0.10
C ARG A 405 -21.44 2.29 1.25
N LEU A 406 -20.50 3.17 0.93
CA LEU A 406 -19.52 3.71 1.87
C LEU A 406 -19.43 5.24 1.69
N GLY A 407 -19.42 5.98 2.79
CA GLY A 407 -19.05 7.39 2.79
C GLY A 407 -18.37 7.76 4.10
N CYS A 408 -17.36 8.60 4.06
CA CYS A 408 -16.53 8.92 5.23
C CYS A 408 -16.36 10.41 5.41
N GLY A 409 -16.16 10.85 6.65
CA GLY A 409 -15.84 12.22 7.03
C GLY A 409 -14.65 12.26 7.99
N VAL A 410 -13.95 13.40 8.00
CA VAL A 410 -12.77 13.61 8.85
C VAL A 410 -12.73 15.04 9.37
N GLN A 411 -12.38 15.22 10.64
CA GLN A 411 -12.38 16.52 11.30
C GLN A 411 -11.27 16.65 12.35
N ARG A 412 -10.69 17.86 12.47
CA ARG A 412 -9.84 18.22 13.62
C ARG A 412 -10.67 18.55 14.85
N CYS A 413 -10.34 17.94 15.98
CA CYS A 413 -11.08 18.02 17.23
C CYS A 413 -10.14 18.27 18.40
N GLY A 414 -9.75 19.54 18.60
CA GLY A 414 -8.77 19.94 19.62
C GLY A 414 -7.39 19.35 19.32
N SER A 415 -6.90 18.48 20.19
CA SER A 415 -5.63 17.73 20.01
C SER A 415 -5.79 16.44 19.18
N ASN A 416 -7.02 16.11 18.76
CA ASN A 416 -7.34 14.87 18.05
C ASN A 416 -7.75 15.13 16.60
N THR A 417 -7.74 14.06 15.80
CA THR A 417 -8.41 13.98 14.50
C THR A 417 -9.40 12.84 14.54
N VAL A 418 -10.66 13.12 14.22
CA VAL A 418 -11.75 12.15 14.22
C VAL A 418 -12.05 11.74 12.78
N VAL A 419 -12.08 10.43 12.53
CA VAL A 419 -12.51 9.84 11.26
C VAL A 419 -13.78 9.04 11.52
N VAL A 420 -14.80 9.25 10.70
CA VAL A 420 -16.06 8.52 10.71
C VAL A 420 -16.28 7.93 9.32
N CYS A 421 -16.60 6.64 9.21
CA CYS A 421 -17.15 6.07 7.98
C CYS A 421 -18.53 5.49 8.26
N ARG A 422 -19.48 5.74 7.34
CA ARG A 422 -20.83 5.21 7.33
C ARG A 422 -21.03 4.22 6.20
N TYR A 423 -21.86 3.22 6.49
CA TYR A 423 -22.02 2.01 5.69
C TYR A 423 -23.49 1.73 5.44
N ALA A 424 -23.91 1.48 4.20
CA ALA A 424 -25.29 1.11 3.92
C ALA A 424 -25.41 -0.06 2.91
N PRO A 425 -26.40 -0.96 3.08
CA PRO A 425 -27.18 -1.19 4.30
C PRO A 425 -26.30 -1.48 5.53
N ARG A 426 -26.83 -1.21 6.72
CA ARG A 426 -26.16 -1.45 8.00
C ARG A 426 -25.76 -2.92 8.17
N GLY A 427 -24.53 -3.14 8.65
CA GLY A 427 -24.06 -4.47 9.07
C GLY A 427 -24.23 -4.72 10.56
N ASN A 428 -23.48 -5.67 11.11
CA ASN A 428 -23.44 -5.97 12.55
C ASN A 428 -24.82 -6.24 13.17
N ILE A 429 -25.69 -6.92 12.41
CA ILE A 429 -27.01 -7.32 12.89
C ILE A 429 -26.85 -8.67 13.60
N VAL A 430 -27.25 -8.71 14.87
CA VAL A 430 -27.19 -9.92 15.69
C VAL A 430 -27.96 -11.06 15.00
N ASP A 431 -27.39 -12.25 15.10
CA ASP A 431 -27.84 -13.52 14.52
C ASP A 431 -27.73 -13.64 13.00
N GLN A 432 -27.32 -12.58 12.29
CA GLN A 432 -27.03 -12.64 10.86
C GLN A 432 -25.59 -13.09 10.56
N TYR A 433 -25.33 -13.42 9.31
CA TYR A 433 -24.00 -13.75 8.80
C TYR A 433 -23.29 -12.49 8.30
N ILE A 434 -22.03 -12.32 8.71
CA ILE A 434 -21.14 -11.28 8.17
C ILE A 434 -21.01 -11.50 6.65
N TYR A 435 -20.80 -12.75 6.24
CA TYR A 435 -20.93 -13.23 4.87
C TYR A 435 -21.24 -14.72 4.87
N LYS A 436 -21.74 -15.25 3.75
CA LYS A 436 -21.95 -16.69 3.57
C LYS A 436 -20.65 -17.35 3.15
N VAL A 437 -20.22 -18.36 3.91
CA VAL A 437 -18.99 -19.10 3.60
C VAL A 437 -19.22 -20.06 2.43
N GLY A 438 -18.35 -19.99 1.42
CA GLY A 438 -18.28 -20.94 0.31
C GLY A 438 -17.55 -20.35 -0.91
N ALA A 439 -17.68 -20.99 -2.08
CA ALA A 439 -16.93 -20.61 -3.27
C ALA A 439 -17.17 -19.13 -3.63
N PRO A 440 -16.12 -18.35 -3.95
CA PRO A 440 -16.28 -16.96 -4.36
C PRO A 440 -17.34 -16.81 -5.45
N CYS A 441 -18.21 -15.82 -5.29
CA CYS A 441 -19.35 -15.56 -6.17
C CYS A 441 -20.41 -16.67 -6.29
N GLY A 442 -20.37 -17.72 -5.46
CA GLY A 442 -21.35 -18.82 -5.48
C GLY A 442 -22.78 -18.44 -5.11
N ASP A 443 -23.02 -17.21 -4.63
CA ASP A 443 -24.34 -16.68 -4.29
C ASP A 443 -24.45 -15.18 -4.63
N CYS A 444 -23.89 -14.78 -5.78
CA CYS A 444 -24.14 -13.46 -6.35
C CYS A 444 -25.52 -13.41 -7.02
N MET A 445 -26.31 -12.37 -6.71
CA MET A 445 -27.62 -12.15 -7.34
C MET A 445 -27.52 -11.75 -8.82
N SER A 446 -26.41 -11.14 -9.23
CA SER A 446 -26.18 -10.68 -10.61
C SER A 446 -24.87 -11.24 -11.15
N SER A 447 -23.82 -10.41 -11.22
CA SER A 447 -22.52 -10.77 -11.80
C SER A 447 -21.40 -10.80 -10.77
N CYS A 448 -20.38 -11.60 -11.07
CA CYS A 448 -19.14 -11.69 -10.33
C CYS A 448 -18.10 -10.75 -10.93
N ILE A 449 -17.59 -9.81 -10.13
CA ILE A 449 -16.54 -8.86 -10.47
C ILE A 449 -15.20 -9.50 -10.11
N SER A 450 -14.33 -9.61 -11.12
CA SER A 450 -12.96 -10.12 -10.98
C SER A 450 -12.87 -11.45 -10.21
N GLY A 451 -13.84 -12.35 -10.44
CA GLY A 451 -13.86 -13.70 -9.86
C GLY A 451 -14.05 -13.78 -8.33
N SER A 452 -14.39 -12.68 -7.65
CA SER A 452 -14.32 -12.62 -6.18
C SER A 452 -15.38 -11.80 -5.47
N LEU A 453 -15.89 -10.72 -6.06
CA LEU A 453 -16.92 -9.86 -5.45
C LEU A 453 -18.21 -9.86 -6.25
N CYS A 454 -19.35 -9.78 -5.58
CA CYS A 454 -20.64 -9.62 -6.24
C CYS A 454 -20.88 -8.18 -6.69
N THR A 455 -21.54 -8.02 -7.83
CA THR A 455 -22.01 -6.72 -8.31
C THR A 455 -23.14 -6.24 -7.40
N PRO A 456 -23.05 -5.02 -6.83
CA PRO A 456 -24.07 -4.52 -5.93
C PRO A 456 -25.38 -4.25 -6.68
N PRO A 457 -26.53 -4.36 -6.00
CA PRO A 457 -27.83 -4.10 -6.62
C PRO A 457 -27.93 -2.65 -7.12
N LEU A 458 -28.69 -2.46 -8.21
CA LEU A 458 -29.07 -1.12 -8.66
C LEU A 458 -29.92 -0.49 -7.55
N ARG A 459 -29.66 0.80 -7.26
CA ARG A 459 -30.33 1.54 -6.19
C ARG A 459 -31.85 1.40 -6.35
N SER A 460 -32.54 0.72 -5.43
CA SER A 460 -33.98 0.89 -5.31
C SER A 460 -34.20 2.33 -4.87
N LEU A 461 -34.76 3.14 -5.76
CA LEU A 461 -35.42 4.38 -5.38
C LEU A 461 -36.66 3.94 -4.58
N SER A 462 -36.50 3.76 -3.27
CA SER A 462 -37.61 3.57 -2.33
C SER A 462 -37.72 4.80 -1.47
#